data_AF-A0A1I8C347-F1
#
_entry.id   AF-A0A1I8C347-F1
#
_cell.length_a   1.000
_cell.length_b   1.000
_cell.length_c   1.000
_cell.angle_alpha   90.00
_cell.angle_beta   90.00
_cell.angle_gamma   90.00
#
_symmetry.space_group_name_H-M   'P 1'
#
loop_
_entity.id
_entity.type
_entity.pdbx_description
1 polymer ?
#
loop_
_entity_poly.entity_id
_entity_poly.type
_entity_poly.pdbx_seq_one_letter_code
_entity_poly.pdbx_strand_id
1 'polypeptide(L)'
;MLSIFFANLWAMSLKEHSYIVVQRVELKQHVDKISDDLTPHSYLDNAAFYFERDDGAKASEMIWECSSLQLKYFLIGNELDANGDRLRIRIIDFLTTFCTDKELKDQLFSAWPSVHLSQENAHDYKFGLGFVKYMLKSAMVFCNVLYEINERKSFNRDDLLNWLPDYLMLKVKVPIDGEWKMIEEWIHEGKLKLEGEKPNMRLIKL
;
A
#
# COMPACT_ATOMS: atom_id res chain seq x y z
N MET A 1 6.27 52.86 17.91
CA MET A 1 5.43 52.01 18.77
C MET A 1 4.33 51.31 17.94
N LEU A 2 4.72 50.71 16.81
CA LEU A 2 3.84 50.12 15.79
C LEU A 2 4.41 48.79 15.24
N SER A 3 5.44 48.23 15.87
CA SER A 3 6.12 47.00 15.41
C SER A 3 5.76 45.73 16.19
N ILE A 4 4.92 45.84 17.23
CA ILE A 4 4.51 44.68 18.05
C ILE A 4 3.15 44.10 17.59
N PHE A 5 2.33 44.89 16.89
CA PHE A 5 1.04 44.40 16.37
C PHE A 5 1.14 43.60 15.06
N PHE A 6 2.20 43.77 14.26
CA PHE A 6 2.44 42.95 13.07
C PHE A 6 3.11 41.60 13.38
N ALA A 7 3.83 41.48 14.50
CA ALA A 7 4.44 40.22 14.92
C ALA A 7 3.39 39.21 15.44
N ASN A 8 2.30 39.69 16.06
CA ASN A 8 1.26 38.81 16.60
C ASN A 8 0.21 38.38 15.57
N LEU A 9 0.04 39.11 14.47
CA LEU A 9 -0.78 38.61 13.35
C LEU A 9 -0.05 37.57 12.50
N TRP A 10 1.29 37.57 12.49
CA TRP A 10 2.09 36.50 11.89
C TRP A 10 2.18 35.25 12.78
N ALA A 11 2.17 35.41 14.11
CA ALA A 11 2.06 34.29 15.04
C ALA A 11 0.65 33.64 15.10
N MET A 12 -0.38 34.30 14.53
CA MET A 12 -1.73 33.76 14.39
C MET A 12 -2.12 33.38 12.95
N SER A 13 -1.36 33.81 11.94
CA SER A 13 -1.57 33.43 10.53
C SER A 13 -0.54 32.44 9.98
N LEU A 14 0.47 32.03 10.78
CA LEU A 14 1.41 30.95 10.45
C LEU A 14 1.15 29.65 11.23
N LYS A 15 0.06 29.56 12.00
CA LYS A 15 -0.34 28.31 12.69
C LYS A 15 -1.06 27.28 11.81
N GLU A 16 -1.22 27.55 10.52
CA GLU A 16 -1.78 26.59 9.55
C GLU A 16 -0.79 26.08 8.50
N HIS A 17 0.47 26.48 8.59
CA HIS A 17 1.55 25.76 7.91
C HIS A 17 2.01 24.66 8.85
N SER A 18 1.18 23.61 8.98
CA SER A 18 1.69 22.33 9.44
C SER A 18 2.79 21.96 8.44
N TYR A 19 4.05 22.19 8.81
CA TYR A 19 5.11 21.29 8.42
C TYR A 19 4.50 19.90 8.56
N ILE A 20 4.33 19.20 7.45
CA ILE A 20 4.01 17.78 7.53
C ILE A 20 5.27 17.23 8.19
N VAL A 21 5.26 17.13 9.51
CA VAL A 21 6.18 16.27 10.23
C VAL A 21 5.75 14.90 9.75
N VAL A 22 6.39 14.45 8.66
CA VAL A 22 6.26 13.09 8.15
C VAL A 22 6.68 12.23 9.34
N GLN A 23 5.71 11.69 10.06
CA GLN A 23 6.01 10.73 11.11
C GLN A 23 6.78 9.60 10.43
N ARG A 24 7.97 9.36 10.97
CA ARG A 24 8.90 8.34 10.50
C ARG A 24 8.17 7.01 10.45
N VAL A 25 7.91 6.48 9.27
CA VAL A 25 7.36 5.14 9.13
C VAL A 25 8.52 4.16 9.31
N GLU A 26 8.46 3.33 10.35
CA GLU A 26 9.42 2.23 10.53
C GLU A 26 9.10 1.11 9.53
N LEU A 27 9.39 1.34 8.24
CA LEU A 27 9.30 0.29 7.22
C LEU A 27 10.58 -0.54 7.27
N LYS A 28 10.57 -1.64 8.04
CA LYS A 28 11.62 -2.63 7.94
C LYS A 28 11.57 -3.31 6.57
N GLN A 29 12.72 -3.36 5.90
CA GLN A 29 12.95 -4.26 4.78
C GLN A 29 12.83 -5.70 5.31
N HIS A 30 11.67 -6.33 5.13
CA HIS A 30 11.52 -7.77 5.35
C HIS A 30 11.93 -8.60 4.13
N VAL A 31 12.60 -7.98 3.15
CA VAL A 31 13.06 -8.64 1.94
C VAL A 31 14.50 -8.25 1.68
N ASP A 32 15.45 -9.04 2.18
CA ASP A 32 16.90 -8.87 2.01
C ASP A 32 17.39 -8.92 0.54
N LYS A 33 16.48 -8.93 -0.44
CA LYS A 33 16.79 -9.12 -1.87
C LYS A 33 15.97 -8.26 -2.85
N ILE A 34 15.33 -7.18 -2.43
CA ILE A 34 14.80 -6.21 -3.42
C ILE A 34 15.88 -5.17 -3.67
N SER A 35 16.69 -5.49 -4.66
CA SER A 35 17.84 -4.76 -5.22
C SER A 35 17.43 -3.46 -5.94
N ASP A 36 16.69 -2.58 -5.28
CA ASP A 36 16.45 -1.23 -5.81
C ASP A 36 16.61 -0.21 -4.68
N ASP A 37 17.33 0.88 -4.95
CA ASP A 37 17.53 2.00 -4.01
C ASP A 37 16.22 2.68 -3.58
N LEU A 38 15.08 2.28 -4.18
CA LEU A 38 13.77 2.85 -3.93
C LEU A 38 12.95 1.99 -2.96
N THR A 39 12.72 2.56 -1.79
CA THR A 39 11.81 2.07 -0.75
C THR A 39 10.47 2.81 -0.82
N PRO A 40 9.38 2.31 -0.19
CA PRO A 40 8.16 3.10 -0.09
C PRO A 40 8.40 4.47 0.56
N HIS A 41 9.34 4.54 1.51
CA HIS A 41 9.75 5.80 2.15
C HIS A 41 10.37 6.78 1.15
N SER A 42 11.31 6.34 0.31
CA SER A 42 11.90 7.22 -0.70
C SER A 42 10.89 7.68 -1.76
N TYR A 43 9.89 6.85 -2.09
CA TYR A 43 8.78 7.29 -2.95
C TYR A 43 7.93 8.37 -2.26
N LEU A 44 7.68 8.24 -0.96
CA LEU A 44 6.97 9.27 -0.21
C LEU A 44 7.77 10.59 -0.14
N ASP A 45 9.08 10.52 0.05
CA ASP A 45 9.98 11.69 0.02
C ASP A 45 9.95 12.36 -1.36
N ASN A 46 10.01 11.57 -2.44
CA ASN A 46 9.88 12.06 -3.81
C ASN A 46 8.50 12.71 -4.04
N ALA A 47 7.43 12.12 -3.52
CA ALA A 47 6.10 12.70 -3.61
C ALA A 47 6.03 14.08 -2.95
N ALA A 48 6.60 14.22 -1.76
CA ALA A 48 6.70 15.51 -1.07
C ALA A 48 7.54 16.51 -1.87
N PHE A 49 8.67 16.08 -2.42
CA PHE A 49 9.55 16.91 -3.25
C PHE A 49 8.86 17.46 -4.51
N TYR A 50 8.05 16.65 -5.20
CA TYR A 50 7.29 17.11 -6.37
C TYR A 50 6.11 17.99 -5.96
N PHE A 51 5.46 17.67 -4.85
CA PHE A 51 4.38 18.49 -4.30
C PHE A 51 4.87 19.91 -3.96
N GLU A 52 6.04 20.05 -3.35
CA GLU A 52 6.67 21.36 -3.04
C GLU A 52 7.06 22.17 -4.28
N ARG A 53 7.10 21.54 -5.46
CA ARG A 53 7.36 22.19 -6.76
C ARG A 53 6.09 22.43 -7.57
N ASP A 54 4.93 22.30 -6.95
CA ASP A 54 3.62 22.39 -7.60
C ASP A 54 3.40 21.36 -8.73
N ASP A 55 4.20 20.28 -8.76
CA ASP A 55 4.05 19.17 -9.70
C ASP A 55 3.16 18.08 -9.10
N GLY A 56 1.86 18.37 -9.08
CA GLY A 56 0.88 17.47 -8.46
C GLY A 56 0.72 16.14 -9.21
N ALA A 57 0.97 16.10 -10.52
CA ALA A 57 0.92 14.86 -11.30
C ALA A 57 2.05 13.91 -10.89
N LYS A 58 3.30 14.40 -10.84
CA LYS A 58 4.43 13.59 -10.37
C LYS A 58 4.34 13.24 -8.90
N ALA A 59 3.83 14.16 -8.06
CA ALA A 59 3.57 13.84 -6.67
C ALA A 59 2.57 12.67 -6.54
N SER A 60 1.47 12.70 -7.31
CA SER A 60 0.50 11.61 -7.33
C SER A 60 1.05 10.29 -7.87
N GLU A 61 1.91 10.31 -8.89
CA GLU A 61 2.62 9.12 -9.37
C GLU A 61 3.44 8.48 -8.25
N MET A 62 4.24 9.28 -7.54
CA MET A 62 5.07 8.79 -6.44
C MET A 62 4.24 8.28 -5.25
N ILE A 63 3.07 8.88 -4.98
CA ILE A 63 2.10 8.40 -3.97
C ILE A 63 1.59 7.00 -4.33
N TRP A 64 1.23 6.78 -5.60
CA TRP A 64 0.77 5.49 -6.09
C TRP A 64 1.87 4.42 -6.02
N GLU A 65 3.09 4.76 -6.45
CA GLU A 65 4.24 3.85 -6.40
C GLU A 65 4.63 3.48 -4.95
N CYS A 66 4.65 4.46 -4.04
CA CYS A 66 4.84 4.23 -2.61
C CYS A 66 3.85 3.18 -2.07
N SER A 67 2.55 3.43 -2.30
CA SER A 67 1.48 2.58 -1.78
C SER A 67 1.50 1.18 -2.42
N SER A 68 1.78 1.10 -3.72
CA SER A 68 1.90 -0.15 -4.46
C SER A 68 3.07 -0.99 -3.97
N LEU A 69 4.22 -0.37 -3.73
CA LEU A 69 5.40 -1.05 -3.23
C LEU A 69 5.20 -1.53 -1.78
N GLN A 70 4.57 -0.72 -0.94
CA GLN A 70 4.25 -1.13 0.43
C GLN A 70 3.30 -2.34 0.46
N LEU A 71 2.26 -2.34 -0.39
CA LEU A 71 1.38 -3.51 -0.53
C LEU A 71 2.16 -4.74 -1.02
N LYS A 72 3.09 -4.58 -1.95
CA LYS A 72 3.95 -5.68 -2.41
C LYS A 72 4.81 -6.24 -1.27
N TYR A 73 5.42 -5.38 -0.46
CA TYR A 73 6.23 -5.83 0.68
C TYR A 73 5.39 -6.54 1.73
N PHE A 74 4.20 -6.00 2.05
CA PHE A 74 3.22 -6.64 2.92
C PHE A 74 2.88 -8.05 2.43
N LEU A 75 2.61 -8.22 1.14
CA LEU A 75 2.26 -9.52 0.58
C LEU A 75 3.44 -10.50 0.59
N ILE A 76 4.64 -10.05 0.20
CA ILE A 76 5.84 -10.89 0.20
C ILE A 76 6.15 -11.37 1.63
N GLY A 77 6.02 -10.48 2.62
CA GLY A 77 6.15 -10.82 4.04
C GLY A 77 5.14 -11.87 4.53
N ASN A 78 4.04 -12.05 3.79
CA ASN A 78 3.01 -13.06 4.03
C ASN A 78 3.00 -14.16 2.95
N GLU A 79 4.15 -14.40 2.31
CA GLU A 79 4.37 -15.49 1.35
C GLU A 79 3.43 -15.44 0.12
N LEU A 80 3.11 -14.22 -0.31
CA LEU A 80 2.32 -13.95 -1.52
C LEU A 80 3.07 -12.93 -2.41
N ASP A 81 3.06 -13.14 -3.71
CA ASP A 81 3.41 -12.09 -4.66
C ASP A 81 2.27 -11.92 -5.67
N ALA A 82 1.69 -10.72 -5.65
CA ALA A 82 0.53 -10.36 -6.43
C ALA A 82 0.83 -9.12 -7.26
N ASN A 83 0.83 -9.30 -8.58
CA ASN A 83 1.07 -8.22 -9.53
C ASN A 83 -0.20 -7.88 -10.33
N GLY A 84 -0.33 -6.61 -10.67
CA GLY A 84 -1.44 -6.08 -11.46
C GLY A 84 -2.54 -5.40 -10.63
N ASP A 85 -3.06 -4.31 -11.18
CA ASP A 85 -3.96 -3.38 -10.47
C ASP A 85 -5.24 -4.06 -9.98
N ARG A 86 -5.87 -4.90 -10.82
CA ARG A 86 -7.10 -5.61 -10.44
C ARG A 86 -6.91 -6.49 -9.21
N LEU A 87 -5.78 -7.17 -9.12
CA LEU A 87 -5.49 -8.06 -7.99
C LEU A 87 -5.16 -7.24 -6.74
N ARG A 88 -4.38 -6.16 -6.86
CA ARG A 88 -4.13 -5.22 -5.75
C ARG A 88 -5.42 -4.65 -5.18
N ILE A 89 -6.30 -4.12 -6.03
CA ILE A 89 -7.61 -3.59 -5.62
C ILE A 89 -8.39 -4.65 -4.84
N ARG A 90 -8.47 -5.88 -5.35
CA ARG A 90 -9.16 -6.98 -4.66
C ARG A 90 -8.56 -7.35 -3.32
N ILE A 91 -7.24 -7.31 -3.19
CA ILE A 91 -6.58 -7.56 -1.91
C ILE A 91 -6.95 -6.46 -0.90
N ILE A 92 -7.01 -5.19 -1.33
CA ILE A 92 -7.46 -4.10 -0.44
C ILE A 92 -8.95 -4.23 -0.09
N ASP A 93 -9.80 -4.65 -1.03
CA ASP A 93 -11.22 -4.98 -0.74
C ASP A 93 -11.31 -6.05 0.35
N PHE A 94 -10.46 -7.10 0.27
CA PHE A 94 -10.41 -8.14 1.29
C PHE A 94 -9.98 -7.58 2.64
N LEU A 95 -8.91 -6.79 2.70
CA LEU A 95 -8.41 -6.21 3.95
C LEU A 95 -9.45 -5.27 4.58
N THR A 96 -10.09 -4.41 3.80
CA THR A 96 -11.14 -3.51 4.29
C THR A 96 -12.40 -4.27 4.74
N THR A 97 -12.66 -5.46 4.19
CA THR A 97 -13.82 -6.28 4.57
C THR A 97 -13.54 -7.10 5.82
N PHE A 98 -12.41 -7.82 5.86
CA PHE A 98 -12.13 -8.89 6.83
C PHE A 98 -11.05 -8.58 7.86
N CYS A 99 -10.42 -7.40 7.83
CA CYS A 99 -9.55 -6.98 8.93
C CYS A 99 -10.34 -6.98 10.24
N THR A 100 -9.86 -7.76 11.22
CA THR A 100 -10.52 -7.98 12.51
C THR A 100 -10.32 -6.82 13.48
N ASP A 101 -9.23 -6.08 13.30
CA ASP A 101 -8.96 -4.85 14.04
C ASP A 101 -9.78 -3.70 13.46
N LYS A 102 -10.77 -3.24 14.23
CA LYS A 102 -11.70 -2.20 13.80
C LYS A 102 -10.99 -0.88 13.48
N GLU A 103 -9.98 -0.50 14.27
CA GLU A 103 -9.29 0.77 14.08
C GLU A 103 -8.48 0.75 12.78
N LEU A 104 -7.70 -0.31 12.56
CA LEU A 104 -6.92 -0.48 11.33
C LEU A 104 -7.83 -0.57 10.10
N LYS A 105 -8.96 -1.28 10.22
CA LYS A 105 -9.97 -1.35 9.17
C LYS A 105 -10.54 0.02 8.80
N ASP A 106 -10.95 0.81 9.80
CA ASP A 106 -11.53 2.13 9.58
C ASP A 106 -10.50 3.10 8.96
N GLN A 107 -9.23 3.04 9.40
CA GLN A 107 -8.13 3.79 8.82
C GLN A 107 -7.85 3.39 7.36
N LEU A 108 -7.81 2.08 7.06
CA LEU A 108 -7.61 1.59 5.69
C LEU A 108 -8.75 2.00 4.76
N PHE A 109 -9.99 1.84 5.22
CA PHE A 109 -11.20 2.23 4.49
C PHE A 109 -11.21 3.73 4.17
N SER A 110 -10.76 4.57 5.11
CA SER A 110 -10.67 6.01 4.88
C SER A 110 -9.52 6.41 3.95
N ALA A 111 -8.38 5.73 4.03
CA ALA A 111 -7.18 6.11 3.27
C ALA A 111 -7.23 5.65 1.81
N TRP A 112 -7.69 4.42 1.58
CA TRP A 112 -7.60 3.75 0.29
C TRP A 112 -8.21 4.53 -0.89
N PRO A 113 -9.42 5.12 -0.80
CA PRO A 113 -10.00 5.84 -1.93
C PRO A 113 -9.10 6.95 -2.48
N SER A 114 -8.39 7.67 -1.61
CA SER A 114 -7.49 8.75 -2.02
C SER A 114 -6.21 8.23 -2.63
N VAL A 115 -5.68 7.14 -2.09
CA VAL A 115 -4.51 6.45 -2.66
C VAL A 115 -4.86 5.94 -4.07
N HIS A 116 -6.03 5.32 -4.24
CA HIS A 116 -6.46 4.83 -5.54
C HIS A 116 -6.63 5.97 -6.56
N LEU A 117 -7.25 7.09 -6.16
CA LEU A 117 -7.39 8.27 -7.02
C LEU A 117 -6.04 8.89 -7.43
N SER A 118 -4.97 8.68 -6.67
CA SER A 118 -3.63 9.18 -7.05
C SER A 118 -3.13 8.56 -8.35
N GLN A 119 -3.53 7.32 -8.66
CA GLN A 119 -3.22 6.69 -9.93
C GLN A 119 -3.82 7.47 -11.11
N GLU A 120 -5.11 7.81 -11.03
CA GLU A 120 -5.76 8.61 -12.07
C GLU A 120 -5.17 10.01 -12.17
N ASN A 121 -4.83 10.60 -11.03
CA ASN A 121 -4.26 11.94 -10.98
C ASN A 121 -2.85 12.01 -11.59
N ALA A 122 -2.08 10.92 -11.48
CA ALA A 122 -0.76 10.81 -12.09
C ALA A 122 -0.83 10.90 -13.63
N HIS A 123 -1.91 10.38 -14.23
CA HIS A 123 -2.08 10.36 -15.69
C HIS A 123 -2.72 11.65 -16.24
N ASP A 124 -3.83 12.06 -15.63
CA ASP A 124 -4.69 13.12 -16.21
C ASP A 124 -4.66 14.43 -15.41
N TYR A 125 -3.96 14.46 -14.27
CA TYR A 125 -3.90 15.58 -13.33
C TYR A 125 -5.26 16.28 -13.09
N LYS A 126 -6.25 15.47 -12.69
CA LYS A 126 -7.64 15.90 -12.48
C LYS A 126 -7.87 16.68 -11.20
N PHE A 127 -7.02 16.48 -10.20
CA PHE A 127 -7.21 16.94 -8.84
C PHE A 127 -6.01 17.82 -8.45
N GLY A 128 -6.25 19.13 -8.35
CA GLY A 128 -5.20 20.10 -8.03
C GLY A 128 -4.50 19.84 -6.68
N LEU A 129 -3.45 20.62 -6.41
CA LEU A 129 -2.53 20.42 -5.28
C LEU A 129 -3.20 20.23 -3.91
N GLY A 130 -4.28 20.95 -3.62
CA GLY A 130 -5.00 20.80 -2.36
C GLY A 130 -5.46 19.35 -2.11
N PHE A 131 -5.86 18.65 -3.17
CA PHE A 131 -6.25 17.24 -3.09
C PHE A 131 -5.04 16.31 -3.08
N VAL A 132 -3.95 16.64 -3.79
CA VAL A 132 -2.68 15.90 -3.72
C VAL A 132 -2.13 15.87 -2.30
N LYS A 133 -2.25 16.98 -1.54
CA LYS A 133 -1.89 17.00 -0.12
C LYS A 133 -2.68 15.99 0.72
N TYR A 134 -3.95 15.78 0.39
CA TYR A 134 -4.79 14.78 1.05
C TYR A 134 -4.37 13.36 0.65
N MET A 135 -4.09 13.12 -0.64
CA MET A 135 -3.56 11.84 -1.12
C MET A 135 -2.25 11.45 -0.43
N LEU A 136 -1.33 12.40 -0.24
CA LEU A 136 -0.05 12.17 0.44
C LEU A 136 -0.27 11.67 1.88
N LYS A 137 -1.16 12.35 2.63
CA LYS A 137 -1.52 11.93 3.99
C LYS A 137 -2.17 10.54 4.01
N SER A 138 -3.05 10.28 3.05
CA SER A 138 -3.71 8.98 2.93
C SER A 138 -2.72 7.86 2.61
N ALA A 139 -1.71 8.08 1.76
CA ALA A 139 -0.67 7.09 1.50
C ALA A 139 0.16 6.77 2.75
N MET A 140 0.47 7.77 3.59
CA MET A 140 1.12 7.53 4.88
C MET A 140 0.28 6.63 5.79
N VAL A 141 -0.99 6.96 5.96
CA VAL A 141 -1.92 6.16 6.78
C VAL A 141 -2.03 4.74 6.22
N PHE A 142 -2.23 4.61 4.91
CA PHE A 142 -2.30 3.32 4.23
C PHE A 142 -1.04 2.46 4.49
N CYS A 143 0.15 3.05 4.35
CA CYS A 143 1.40 2.32 4.56
C CYS A 143 1.56 1.86 6.01
N ASN A 144 1.23 2.74 6.96
CA ASN A 144 1.28 2.43 8.40
C ASN A 144 0.30 1.32 8.76
N VAL A 145 -0.91 1.35 8.22
CA VAL A 145 -1.91 0.30 8.47
C VAL A 145 -1.43 -1.05 7.96
N LEU A 146 -0.86 -1.12 6.76
CA LEU A 146 -0.32 -2.39 6.25
C LEU A 146 0.83 -2.92 7.11
N TYR A 147 1.71 -2.03 7.58
CA TYR A 147 2.77 -2.38 8.51
C TYR A 147 2.20 -2.95 9.83
N GLU A 148 1.23 -2.25 10.45
CA GLU A 148 0.59 -2.67 11.69
C GLU A 148 -0.16 -4.01 11.57
N ILE A 149 -0.85 -4.24 10.45
CA ILE A 149 -1.51 -5.53 10.18
C ILE A 149 -0.47 -6.66 10.18
N ASN A 150 0.70 -6.42 9.58
CA ASN A 150 1.78 -7.39 9.51
C ASN A 150 2.39 -7.65 10.90
N GLU A 151 2.74 -6.60 11.64
CA GLU A 151 3.33 -6.72 12.98
C GLU A 151 2.41 -7.44 13.96
N ARG A 152 1.10 -7.19 13.87
CA ARG A 152 0.08 -7.86 14.70
C ARG A 152 -0.25 -9.27 14.22
N LYS A 153 0.27 -9.71 13.08
CA LYS A 153 -0.06 -10.99 12.42
C LYS A 153 -1.58 -11.17 12.25
N SER A 154 -2.28 -10.09 11.93
CA SER A 154 -3.75 -10.08 11.81
C SER A 154 -4.25 -10.40 10.39
N PHE A 155 -3.32 -10.67 9.46
CA PHE A 155 -3.61 -11.13 8.12
C PHE A 155 -3.51 -12.66 8.03
N ASN A 156 -4.52 -13.28 7.41
CA ASN A 156 -4.49 -14.70 7.07
C ASN A 156 -4.46 -14.87 5.55
N ARG A 157 -3.32 -15.38 5.06
CA ARG A 157 -3.09 -15.67 3.64
C ARG A 157 -4.15 -16.60 3.05
N ASP A 158 -4.45 -17.69 3.75
CA ASP A 158 -5.32 -18.74 3.22
C ASP A 158 -6.76 -18.25 3.12
N ASP A 159 -7.19 -17.37 4.04
CA ASP A 159 -8.50 -16.71 3.97
C ASP A 159 -8.59 -15.80 2.74
N LEU A 160 -7.53 -15.04 2.41
CA LEU A 160 -7.49 -14.23 1.18
C LEU A 160 -7.60 -15.13 -0.06
N LEU A 161 -6.78 -16.18 -0.15
CA LEU A 161 -6.76 -17.06 -1.32
C LEU A 161 -8.11 -17.75 -1.54
N ASN A 162 -8.76 -18.19 -0.46
CA ASN A 162 -10.10 -18.77 -0.51
C ASN A 162 -11.18 -17.73 -0.87
N TRP A 163 -10.98 -16.46 -0.54
CA TRP A 163 -11.92 -15.40 -0.88
C TRP A 163 -11.79 -14.93 -2.34
N LEU A 164 -10.59 -14.98 -2.92
CA LEU A 164 -10.35 -14.54 -4.28
C LEU A 164 -11.13 -15.42 -5.30
N PRO A 165 -11.64 -14.82 -6.40
CA PRO A 165 -12.09 -15.57 -7.56
C PRO A 165 -10.93 -16.37 -8.19
N ASP A 166 -11.23 -17.56 -8.73
CA ASP A 166 -10.20 -18.49 -9.21
C ASP A 166 -9.26 -17.85 -10.24
N TYR A 167 -9.79 -17.10 -11.20
CA TYR A 167 -8.98 -16.43 -12.24
C TYR A 167 -8.02 -15.35 -11.70
N LEU A 168 -8.23 -14.86 -10.47
CA LEU A 168 -7.32 -13.94 -9.78
C LEU A 168 -6.38 -14.68 -8.86
N MET A 169 -6.87 -15.68 -8.15
CA MET A 169 -6.05 -16.54 -7.31
C MET A 169 -4.98 -17.27 -8.13
N LEU A 170 -5.30 -17.76 -9.34
CA LEU A 170 -4.32 -18.35 -10.26
C LEU A 170 -3.22 -17.36 -10.69
N LYS A 171 -3.46 -16.05 -10.54
CA LYS A 171 -2.50 -14.98 -10.83
C LYS A 171 -1.61 -14.61 -9.64
N VAL A 172 -1.71 -15.31 -8.52
CA VAL A 172 -0.86 -15.14 -7.35
C VAL A 172 0.34 -16.05 -7.47
N LYS A 173 1.52 -15.56 -7.05
CA LYS A 173 2.70 -16.39 -6.82
C LYS A 173 2.83 -16.77 -5.36
N VAL A 174 3.28 -17.99 -5.12
CA VAL A 174 3.61 -18.51 -3.79
C VAL A 174 4.96 -19.22 -3.83
N PRO A 175 5.75 -19.17 -2.74
CA PRO A 175 7.00 -19.90 -2.67
C PRO A 175 6.71 -21.38 -2.39
N ILE A 176 7.14 -22.30 -3.25
CA ILE A 176 7.11 -23.75 -2.98
C ILE A 176 8.48 -24.31 -3.34
N ASP A 177 9.07 -25.12 -2.46
CA ASP A 177 10.44 -25.63 -2.59
C ASP A 177 11.49 -24.52 -2.80
N GLY A 178 11.25 -23.32 -2.25
CA GLY A 178 12.13 -22.16 -2.39
C GLY A 178 12.00 -21.38 -3.71
N GLU A 179 11.10 -21.77 -4.62
CA GLU A 179 10.84 -21.08 -5.89
C GLU A 179 9.50 -20.33 -5.87
N TRP A 180 9.50 -19.07 -6.31
CA TRP A 180 8.28 -18.28 -6.51
C TRP A 180 7.69 -18.55 -7.89
N LYS A 181 6.59 -19.30 -7.95
CA LYS A 181 5.82 -19.51 -9.19
C LYS A 181 4.36 -19.21 -9.02
N MET A 182 3.69 -18.99 -10.15
CA MET A 182 2.24 -18.80 -10.20
C MET A 182 1.54 -20.05 -9.65
N ILE A 183 0.44 -19.88 -8.92
CA ILE A 183 -0.37 -21.01 -8.42
C ILE A 183 -0.79 -21.93 -9.58
N GLU A 184 -1.14 -21.35 -10.73
CA GLU A 184 -1.48 -22.11 -11.94
C GLU A 184 -0.35 -23.05 -12.39
N GLU A 185 0.89 -22.57 -12.43
CA GLU A 185 2.05 -23.38 -12.85
C GLU A 185 2.25 -24.57 -11.90
N TRP A 186 2.13 -24.34 -10.60
CA TRP A 186 2.28 -25.41 -9.61
C TRP A 186 1.19 -26.48 -9.69
N ILE A 187 -0.04 -26.10 -10.05
CA ILE A 187 -1.13 -27.06 -10.30
C ILE A 187 -0.80 -27.92 -11.52
N HIS A 188 -0.31 -27.30 -12.60
CA HIS A 188 0.10 -28.02 -13.81
C HIS A 188 1.29 -28.97 -13.56
N GLU A 189 2.23 -28.59 -12.68
CA GLU A 189 3.35 -29.43 -12.26
C GLU A 189 2.94 -30.55 -11.27
N GLY A 190 1.68 -30.58 -10.82
CA GLY A 190 1.17 -31.54 -9.85
C GLY A 190 1.69 -31.33 -8.42
N LYS A 191 2.37 -30.21 -8.16
CA LYS A 191 2.87 -29.83 -6.83
C LYS A 191 1.77 -29.26 -5.93
N LEU A 192 0.68 -28.78 -6.52
CA LEU A 192 -0.54 -28.32 -5.86
C LEU A 192 -1.73 -29.14 -6.34
N LYS A 193 -2.60 -29.58 -5.42
CA LYS A 193 -3.83 -30.29 -5.75
C LYS A 193 -5.05 -29.37 -5.69
N LEU A 194 -5.99 -29.56 -6.60
CA LEU A 194 -7.33 -28.97 -6.54
C LEU A 194 -8.22 -29.86 -5.66
N GLU A 195 -8.93 -29.26 -4.70
CA GLU A 195 -10.08 -29.88 -4.03
C GLU A 195 -11.35 -29.16 -4.50
N GLY A 196 -12.15 -29.85 -5.33
CA GLY A 196 -13.24 -29.21 -6.04
C GLY A 196 -12.73 -28.18 -7.06
N GLU A 197 -13.20 -26.94 -6.96
CA GLU A 197 -12.82 -25.83 -7.85
C GLU A 197 -11.61 -25.02 -7.33
N LYS A 198 -11.14 -25.27 -6.10
CA LYS A 198 -10.08 -24.46 -5.46
C LYS A 198 -8.81 -25.25 -5.11
N PRO A 199 -7.61 -24.64 -5.23
CA PRO A 199 -6.34 -25.24 -4.80
C PRO A 199 -6.33 -25.42 -3.29
N ASN A 200 -5.94 -26.62 -2.84
CA ASN A 200 -5.80 -26.90 -1.42
C ASN A 200 -4.43 -26.41 -0.92
N MET A 201 -4.40 -25.17 -0.43
CA MET A 201 -3.20 -24.53 0.13
C MET A 201 -2.66 -25.24 1.39
N ARG A 202 -3.48 -26.05 2.09
CA ARG A 202 -3.04 -26.81 3.28
C ARG A 202 -2.16 -28.02 2.95
N LEU A 203 -2.14 -28.44 1.70
CA LEU A 203 -1.28 -29.55 1.23
C LEU A 203 0.12 -29.08 0.85
N ILE A 204 0.37 -27.76 0.84
CA ILE A 204 1.70 -27.20 0.67
C ILE A 204 2.42 -27.32 2.01
N LYS A 205 3.40 -28.23 2.09
CA LYS A 205 4.43 -28.14 3.12
C LYS A 205 5.46 -27.13 2.64
N LEU A 206 5.43 -25.94 3.23
CA LEU A 206 6.46 -24.92 3.10
C LEU A 206 7.70 -25.32 3.92
#